data_AF-A0A940N8S7-F1
#
_entry.id   AF-A0A940N8S7-F1
#
_cell.length_a   1.000
_cell.length_b   1.000
_cell.length_c   1.000
_cell.angle_alpha   90.00
_cell.angle_beta   90.00
_cell.angle_gamma   90.00
#
_symmetry.space_group_name_H-M   'P 1'
#
loop_
_entity.id
_entity.type
_entity.pdbx_description
1 polymer ?
#
loop_
_entity_poly.entity_id
_entity_poly.type
_entity_poly.pdbx_seq_one_letter_code
_entity_poly.pdbx_strand_id
1 'polypeptide(L)'
;MSRRIANVIVIVSALGAIAVAVDRNTHLGPHSSATFTFSRERCFGVVRAARNDCGTARHACAGRATRDAASDEWVLLPAGTCTKIVGGETRPASG
;
A
#
# COMPACT_ATOMS: atom_id res chain seq x y z
N MET A 1 5.93 -38.85 -33.21
CA MET A 1 6.45 -37.48 -33.38
C MET A 1 5.35 -36.41 -33.38
N SER A 2 4.31 -36.54 -34.22
CA SER A 2 3.29 -35.48 -34.46
C SER A 2 2.48 -35.01 -33.22
N ARG A 3 2.02 -35.92 -32.35
CA ARG A 3 1.23 -35.55 -31.15
C ARG A 3 2.03 -34.79 -30.09
N ARG A 4 3.34 -35.01 -30.01
CA ARG A 4 4.22 -34.29 -29.06
C ARG A 4 4.39 -32.84 -29.50
N ILE A 5 4.52 -32.60 -30.80
CA ILE A 5 4.61 -31.25 -31.38
C ILE A 5 3.30 -30.49 -31.18
N ALA A 6 2.15 -31.13 -31.43
CA ALA A 6 0.84 -30.50 -31.20
C ALA A 6 0.63 -30.09 -29.73
N ASN A 7 0.99 -30.95 -28.77
CA ASN A 7 0.84 -30.64 -27.34
C ASN A 7 1.77 -29.50 -26.90
N VAL A 8 3.00 -29.45 -27.42
CA VAL A 8 3.95 -28.37 -27.13
C VAL A 8 3.43 -27.02 -27.65
N ILE A 9 2.87 -26.98 -28.86
CA ILE A 9 2.29 -25.74 -29.43
C ILE A 9 1.14 -25.23 -28.55
N VAL A 10 0.25 -26.11 -28.09
CA VAL A 10 -0.87 -25.72 -27.23
C VAL A 10 -0.37 -25.16 -25.89
N ILE A 11 0.59 -25.83 -25.25
CA ILE A 11 1.13 -25.38 -23.95
C ILE A 11 1.84 -24.03 -24.08
N VAL A 12 2.66 -23.84 -25.11
CA VAL A 12 3.38 -22.57 -25.33
C VAL A 12 2.41 -21.42 -25.62
N SER A 13 1.36 -21.67 -26.40
CA SER A 13 0.34 -20.65 -26.70
C SER A 13 -0.43 -20.20 -25.45
N ALA A 14 -0.75 -21.14 -24.55
CA ALA A 14 -1.42 -20.84 -23.28
C ALA A 14 -0.52 -19.98 -22.36
N LEU A 15 0.76 -20.32 -22.24
CA LEU A 15 1.71 -19.56 -21.43
C LEU A 15 1.93 -18.15 -21.99
N GLY A 16 2.01 -18.01 -23.32
CA GLY A 16 2.13 -16.71 -23.98
C GLY A 16 0.92 -15.79 -23.74
N ALA A 17 -0.30 -16.32 -23.83
CA ALA A 17 -1.51 -15.55 -23.58
C ALA A 17 -1.60 -15.06 -22.11
N ILE A 18 -1.20 -15.90 -21.16
CA ILE A 18 -1.15 -15.53 -19.73
C ILE A 18 -0.14 -14.41 -19.50
N ALA A 19 1.04 -14.49 -20.09
CA ALA A 19 2.07 -13.45 -19.95
C ALA A 19 1.58 -12.07 -20.46
N VAL A 20 0.87 -12.03 -21.59
CA VAL A 20 0.30 -10.79 -22.15
C VAL A 20 -0.80 -10.21 -21.25
N ALA A 21 -1.66 -11.07 -20.68
CA ALA A 21 -2.72 -10.61 -19.79
C ALA A 21 -2.16 -10.03 -18.47
N VAL A 22 -1.09 -10.62 -17.94
CA VAL A 22 -0.40 -10.11 -16.74
C VAL A 22 0.25 -8.76 -17.02
N ASP A 23 0.94 -8.58 -18.14
CA ASP A 23 1.60 -7.31 -18.49
C ASP A 23 0.60 -6.16 -18.70
N ARG A 24 -0.56 -6.43 -19.32
CA ARG A 24 -1.58 -5.38 -19.54
C ARG A 24 -2.35 -4.99 -18.29
N ASN A 25 -2.60 -5.93 -17.39
CA ASN A 25 -3.46 -5.71 -16.23
C ASN A 25 -2.68 -5.46 -14.93
N THR A 26 -1.37 -5.65 -14.93
CA THR A 26 -0.52 -5.49 -13.75
C THR A 26 0.76 -4.75 -14.10
N HIS A 27 1.28 -3.95 -13.17
CA HIS A 27 2.56 -3.25 -13.32
C HIS A 27 3.75 -4.10 -12.83
N LEU A 28 3.70 -5.42 -13.03
CA LEU A 28 4.71 -6.35 -12.52
C LEU A 28 5.77 -6.72 -13.57
N GLY A 29 5.75 -6.09 -14.74
CA GLY A 29 6.75 -6.32 -15.79
C GLY A 29 8.13 -5.71 -15.44
N PRO A 30 9.24 -6.27 -15.95
CA PRO A 30 10.61 -5.79 -15.69
C PRO A 30 10.91 -4.37 -16.18
N HIS A 31 9.97 -3.75 -16.92
CA HIS A 31 10.04 -2.36 -17.38
C HIS A 31 9.17 -1.38 -16.57
N SER A 32 8.54 -1.84 -15.48
CA SER A 32 7.71 -1.00 -14.61
C SER A 32 8.59 -0.12 -13.73
N SER A 33 9.08 0.97 -14.30
CA SER A 33 9.83 2.05 -13.61
C SER A 33 8.90 3.11 -13.02
N ALA A 34 7.61 2.79 -12.85
CA ALA A 34 6.61 3.64 -12.22
C ALA A 34 6.98 3.86 -10.75
N THR A 35 7.82 4.87 -10.51
CA THR A 35 8.08 5.39 -9.17
C THR A 35 6.88 6.22 -8.81
N PHE A 36 5.92 5.61 -8.13
CA PHE A 36 4.79 6.32 -7.55
C PHE A 36 5.30 7.22 -6.42
N THR A 37 5.66 8.45 -6.80
CA THR A 37 6.01 9.50 -5.84
C THR A 37 4.72 10.17 -5.38
N PHE A 38 4.34 9.92 -4.13
CA PHE A 38 3.27 10.65 -3.47
C PHE A 38 3.88 11.56 -2.41
N SER A 39 3.36 12.78 -2.31
CA SER A 39 3.55 13.55 -1.08
C SER A 39 2.97 12.75 0.08
N ARG A 40 3.55 12.86 1.27
CA ARG A 40 3.15 12.10 2.46
C ARG A 40 2.63 13.06 3.52
N GLU A 41 1.63 12.64 4.27
CA GLU A 41 1.04 13.39 5.36
C GLU A 41 0.91 12.52 6.63
N ARG A 42 0.94 13.17 7.78
CA ARG A 42 0.61 12.52 9.05
C ARG A 42 -0.91 12.49 9.18
N CYS A 43 -1.47 11.34 9.52
CA CYS A 43 -2.89 11.18 9.78
C CYS A 43 -3.14 10.73 11.22
N PHE A 44 -3.78 11.60 11.99
CA PHE A 44 -4.11 11.41 13.40
C PHE A 44 -5.54 10.88 13.57
N GLY A 45 -5.85 10.32 14.73
CA GLY A 45 -7.22 9.90 15.09
C GLY A 45 -7.70 8.60 14.43
N VAL A 46 -6.91 7.99 13.55
CA VAL A 46 -7.25 6.75 12.82
C VAL A 46 -6.38 5.56 13.19
N VAL A 47 -5.47 5.76 14.15
CA VAL A 47 -4.45 4.78 14.52
C VAL A 47 -5.01 3.69 15.42
N ARG A 48 -4.68 2.43 15.14
CA ARG A 48 -4.98 1.32 16.04
C ARG A 48 -3.98 1.27 17.21
N ALA A 49 -4.40 0.76 18.36
CA ALA A 49 -3.51 0.49 19.48
C ALA A 49 -2.25 -0.28 19.03
N ALA A 50 -1.10 0.17 19.50
CA ALA A 50 0.23 -0.33 19.14
C ALA A 50 0.55 -0.32 17.63
N ARG A 51 -0.10 0.53 16.82
CA ARG A 51 0.12 0.64 15.36
C ARG A 51 0.41 2.07 14.88
N ASN A 52 0.83 2.96 15.76
CA ASN A 52 1.30 4.30 15.36
C ASN A 52 2.73 4.27 14.83
N ASP A 53 3.07 5.29 14.05
CA ASP A 53 4.42 5.57 13.61
C ASP A 53 5.25 6.31 14.67
N CYS A 54 6.57 6.35 14.46
CA CYS A 54 7.54 7.03 15.32
C CYS A 54 7.35 8.55 15.35
N GLY A 55 7.84 9.21 16.41
CA GLY A 55 7.89 10.68 16.48
C GLY A 55 6.52 11.32 16.70
N THR A 56 5.82 10.88 17.73
CA THR A 56 4.61 11.53 18.23
C THR A 56 4.97 12.58 19.28
N ALA A 57 4.00 13.35 19.76
CA ALA A 57 4.23 14.32 20.82
C ALA A 57 4.56 13.67 22.18
N ARG A 58 4.12 12.42 22.41
CA ARG A 58 4.29 11.74 23.70
C ARG A 58 5.49 10.82 23.77
N HIS A 59 5.91 10.23 22.66
CA HIS A 59 7.01 9.27 22.62
C HIS A 59 7.64 9.20 21.22
N ALA A 60 8.87 8.66 21.19
CA ALA A 60 9.67 8.62 19.98
C ALA A 60 9.43 7.38 19.11
N CYS A 61 8.97 6.27 19.69
CA CYS A 61 8.95 4.97 19.02
C CYS A 61 7.55 4.60 18.48
N ALA A 62 7.52 3.88 17.37
CA ALA A 62 6.31 3.26 16.85
C ALA A 62 5.74 2.21 17.82
N GLY A 63 4.45 1.91 17.66
CA GLY A 63 3.78 0.85 18.41
C GLY A 63 3.51 1.17 19.88
N ARG A 64 3.46 2.45 20.24
CA ARG A 64 3.25 2.95 21.60
C ARG A 64 1.86 3.52 21.85
N ALA A 65 1.02 3.64 20.82
CA ALA A 65 -0.38 3.99 20.96
C ALA A 65 -1.08 3.03 21.94
N THR A 66 -1.68 3.57 23.00
CA THR A 66 -2.30 2.76 24.06
C THR A 66 -3.74 2.37 23.77
N ARG A 67 -4.39 3.06 22.83
CA ARG A 67 -5.78 2.83 22.43
C ARG A 67 -5.98 3.11 20.94
N ASP A 68 -7.08 2.58 20.42
CA ASP A 68 -7.55 2.89 19.07
C ASP A 68 -8.00 4.36 18.98
N ALA A 69 -7.86 4.93 17.79
CA ALA A 69 -8.24 6.30 17.45
C ALA A 69 -7.67 7.37 18.39
N ALA A 70 -6.47 7.14 18.95
CA ALA A 70 -5.80 8.14 19.77
C ALA A 70 -5.47 9.39 18.92
N SER A 71 -5.91 10.55 19.40
CA SER A 71 -5.86 11.82 18.66
C SER A 71 -4.46 12.43 18.56
N ASP A 72 -3.53 12.00 19.40
CA ASP A 72 -2.13 12.42 19.41
C ASP A 72 -1.18 11.41 18.74
N GLU A 73 -1.71 10.27 18.33
CA GLU A 73 -1.01 9.22 17.59
C GLU A 73 -1.30 9.35 16.11
N TRP A 74 -0.30 9.06 15.26
CA TRP A 74 -0.46 9.18 13.81
C TRP A 74 0.14 8.01 13.03
N VAL A 75 -0.30 7.89 11.78
CA VAL A 75 0.30 7.03 10.74
C VAL A 75 0.59 7.84 9.47
N LEU A 76 1.65 7.47 8.75
CA LEU A 76 2.08 8.12 7.52
C LEU A 76 1.25 7.61 6.35
N LEU A 77 0.54 8.51 5.68
CA LEU A 77 -0.27 8.17 4.51
C LEU A 77 0.12 9.04 3.30
N PRO A 78 -0.23 8.65 2.07
CA PRO A 78 -0.19 9.55 0.93
C PRO A 78 -1.06 10.78 1.19
N ALA A 79 -0.59 11.95 0.78
CA ALA A 79 -1.27 13.22 0.97
C ALA A 79 -2.70 13.21 0.39
N GLY A 80 -3.66 13.78 1.12
CA GLY A 80 -5.08 13.78 0.77
C GLY A 80 -5.79 12.45 1.04
N THR A 81 -5.14 11.48 1.69
CA THR A 81 -5.80 10.22 2.10
C THR A 81 -6.48 10.41 3.45
N CYS A 82 -5.88 11.18 4.37
CA CYS A 82 -6.37 11.32 5.73
C CYS A 82 -7.80 11.87 5.78
N THR A 83 -8.10 12.88 4.96
CA THR A 83 -9.44 13.49 4.88
C THR A 83 -10.50 12.57 4.28
N LYS A 84 -10.10 11.45 3.68
CA LYS A 84 -11.01 10.42 3.14
C LYS A 84 -11.35 9.35 4.18
N ILE A 85 -10.67 9.34 5.33
CA ILE A 85 -10.90 8.39 6.42
C ILE A 85 -11.77 9.09 7.47
N VAL A 86 -12.84 8.42 7.88
CA VAL A 86 -13.72 8.92 8.95
C VAL A 86 -12.90 9.14 10.23
N GLY A 87 -12.95 10.36 10.77
CA GLY A 87 -12.18 10.74 11.96
C GLY A 87 -10.69 11.06 11.71
N GLY A 88 -10.24 11.08 10.45
CA GLY A 88 -8.87 11.42 10.08
C GLY A 88 -8.60 12.92 10.14
N GLU A 89 -7.55 13.31 10.87
CA GLU A 89 -7.07 14.68 10.95
C GLU A 89 -5.60 14.81 10.54
N THR A 90 -5.25 15.87 9.82
CA THR A 90 -3.85 16.13 9.38
C THR A 90 -3.03 16.83 10.45
N ARG A 91 -3.65 17.17 11.58
CA ARG A 91 -3.04 17.82 12.74
C ARG A 91 -3.42 17.02 13.98
N PRO A 92 -2.55 16.96 15.00
CA PRO A 92 -2.93 16.40 16.28
C PRO A 92 -4.06 17.26 16.88
N ALA A 93 -5.05 16.62 17.50
CA ALA A 93 -6.03 17.36 18.27
C ALA A 93 -5.29 18.13 19.36
N SER A 94 -5.59 19.43 19.50
CA SER A 94 -5.13 20.22 20.63
C SER A 94 -5.62 19.54 21.90
N GLY A 95 -4.68 19.03 22.70
CA GLY A 95 -4.96 18.41 23.99
C GLY A 95 -5.65 19.36 24.95
#